data_AF-A0AAN8FPT5-F1
#
_entry.id   AF-A0AAN8FPT5-F1
#
_cell.length_a   1.000
_cell.length_b   1.000
_cell.length_c   1.000
_cell.angle_alpha   90.00
_cell.angle_beta   90.00
_cell.angle_gamma   90.00
#
_symmetry.space_group_name_H-M   'P 1'
#
loop_
_entity.id
_entity.type
_entity.pdbx_description
1 polymer ?
#
loop_
_entity_poly.entity_id
_entity_poly.type
_entity_poly.pdbx_seq_one_letter_code
_entity_poly.pdbx_strand_id
1 'polypeptide(L)'
;ITGLLDFGDVHKSFRIIDIASTVLYLHLSDKRNQGVKALANGVLKGYSRVRDTPDCTHLVTAMKARLSCSLIYGLRTARINLRGGNVEYVLRTQSNGWKVLQELNDGIDRVEDSPDEGH
;
A
#
# COMPACT_ATOMS: atom_id res chain seq x y z
N ILE A 1 10.83 13.80 -12.24
CA ILE A 1 9.72 14.28 -11.39
C ILE A 1 9.75 15.80 -11.46
N THR A 2 8.69 16.43 -11.96
CA THR A 2 8.62 17.91 -12.17
C THR A 2 7.88 18.64 -11.05
N GLY A 3 7.16 17.91 -10.20
CA GLY A 3 6.47 18.43 -9.02
C GLY A 3 5.85 17.29 -8.22
N LEU A 4 5.60 17.54 -6.94
CA LEU A 4 4.78 16.70 -6.07
C LEU A 4 3.51 17.51 -5.74
N LEU A 5 2.37 16.84 -5.72
CA LEU A 5 1.05 17.45 -5.48
C LEU A 5 0.37 16.71 -4.32
N ASP A 6 -0.82 17.18 -3.92
CA ASP A 6 -1.69 16.50 -2.93
C ASP A 6 -1.13 16.48 -1.49
N PHE A 7 -0.81 17.67 -0.95
CA PHE A 7 -0.29 17.83 0.43
C PHE A 7 -1.40 18.01 1.49
N GLY A 8 -2.68 17.88 1.12
CA GLY A 8 -3.81 18.20 1.99
C GLY A 8 -3.87 17.35 3.28
N ASP A 9 -3.33 16.14 3.22
CA ASP A 9 -3.35 15.16 4.32
C ASP A 9 -1.96 14.91 4.93
N VAL A 10 -0.99 15.80 4.69
CA VAL A 10 0.38 15.63 5.20
C VAL A 10 0.41 15.81 6.71
N HIS A 11 1.04 14.86 7.39
CA HIS A 11 1.22 14.86 8.82
C HIS A 11 2.53 14.19 9.21
N LYS A 12 2.98 14.42 10.44
CA LYS A 12 4.18 13.77 10.97
C LYS A 12 3.86 12.31 11.32
N SER A 13 4.59 11.38 10.72
CA SER A 13 4.44 9.94 10.99
C SER A 13 5.77 9.21 10.81
N PHE A 14 5.78 7.88 11.01
CA PHE A 14 6.93 7.05 10.70
C PHE A 14 7.07 6.87 9.19
N ARG A 15 8.31 6.96 8.67
CA ARG A 15 8.62 6.83 7.23
C ARG A 15 8.10 5.53 6.61
N ILE A 16 8.01 4.46 7.39
CA ILE A 16 7.48 3.18 6.93
C ILE A 16 6.02 3.29 6.45
N ILE A 17 5.24 4.24 6.97
CA ILE A 17 3.86 4.48 6.53
C ILE A 17 3.82 5.00 5.08
N ASP A 18 4.73 5.90 4.72
CA ASP A 18 4.84 6.42 3.35
C ASP A 18 5.32 5.34 2.38
N ILE A 19 6.30 4.53 2.80
CA ILE A 19 6.81 3.40 2.01
C ILE A 19 5.72 2.35 1.82
N ALA A 20 5.04 1.95 2.90
CA ALA A 20 3.94 1.00 2.86
C ALA A 20 2.82 1.47 1.94
N SER A 21 2.42 2.75 2.05
CA SER A 21 1.41 3.35 1.18
C SER A 21 1.85 3.29 -0.29
N THR A 22 3.12 3.63 -0.57
CA THR A 22 3.67 3.59 -1.93
C THR A 22 3.62 2.18 -2.51
N VAL A 23 4.11 1.18 -1.76
CA VAL A 23 4.10 -0.23 -2.18
C VAL A 23 2.67 -0.75 -2.37
N LEU A 24 1.76 -0.41 -1.46
CA LEU A 24 0.35 -0.79 -1.55
C LEU A 24 -0.30 -0.27 -2.83
N TYR A 25 -0.17 1.01 -3.15
CA TYR A 25 -0.82 1.58 -4.33
C TYR A 25 -0.17 1.13 -5.64
N LEU A 26 1.14 0.84 -5.64
CA LEU A 26 1.79 0.14 -6.75
C LEU A 26 1.20 -1.25 -6.94
N HIS A 27 1.04 -2.02 -5.85
CA HIS A 27 0.48 -3.36 -5.90
C HIS A 27 -0.98 -3.37 -6.39
N LEU A 28 -1.82 -2.45 -5.90
CA LEU A 28 -3.20 -2.27 -6.37
C LEU A 28 -3.30 -1.93 -7.86
N SER A 29 -2.25 -1.34 -8.43
CA SER A 29 -2.18 -0.89 -9.83
C SER A 29 -1.32 -1.81 -10.71
N ASP A 30 -0.84 -2.93 -10.15
CA ASP A 30 0.19 -3.75 -10.78
C ASP A 30 -0.38 -4.67 -11.87
N LYS A 31 -0.32 -4.22 -13.12
CA LYS A 31 -0.74 -5.00 -14.29
C LYS A 31 0.20 -6.17 -14.61
N ARG A 32 1.39 -6.21 -14.02
CA ARG A 32 2.43 -7.22 -14.29
C ARG A 32 2.48 -8.30 -13.21
N ASN A 33 1.68 -8.19 -12.16
CA ASN A 33 1.59 -9.15 -11.06
C ASN A 33 2.98 -9.51 -10.46
N GLN A 34 3.82 -8.50 -10.24
CA GLN A 34 5.18 -8.60 -9.72
C GLN A 34 5.20 -9.03 -8.24
N GLY A 35 4.10 -8.78 -7.52
CA GLY A 35 3.96 -9.12 -6.11
C GLY A 35 4.65 -8.11 -5.17
N VAL A 36 4.25 -8.16 -3.89
CA VAL A 36 4.63 -7.16 -2.88
C VAL A 36 6.14 -7.09 -2.68
N LYS A 37 6.84 -8.24 -2.61
CA LYS A 37 8.29 -8.31 -2.37
C LYS A 37 9.11 -7.60 -3.46
N ALA A 38 8.79 -7.86 -4.73
CA ALA A 38 9.50 -7.25 -5.86
C ALA A 38 9.27 -5.73 -5.91
N LEU A 39 8.03 -5.29 -5.70
CA LEU A 39 7.67 -3.87 -5.64
C LEU A 39 8.37 -3.15 -4.47
N ALA A 40 8.35 -3.76 -3.28
CA ALA A 40 9.04 -3.23 -2.10
C ALA A 40 10.54 -3.07 -2.35
N ASN A 41 11.20 -4.09 -2.92
CA ASN A 41 12.63 -4.02 -3.25
C ASN A 41 12.93 -2.88 -4.24
N GLY A 42 12.10 -2.68 -5.26
CA GLY A 42 12.25 -1.57 -6.20
C GLY A 42 12.14 -0.20 -5.52
N VAL A 43 11.13 -0.03 -4.65
CA VAL A 43 10.92 1.21 -3.89
C VAL A 43 12.10 1.47 -2.94
N LEU A 44 12.52 0.48 -2.16
CA LEU A 44 13.61 0.62 -1.18
C LEU A 44 14.94 0.90 -1.86
N LYS A 45 15.24 0.24 -3.00
CA LYS A 45 16.44 0.51 -3.80
C LYS A 45 16.49 1.92 -4.36
N GLY A 46 15.34 2.50 -4.70
CA GLY A 46 15.24 3.89 -5.13
C GLY A 46 15.41 4.86 -3.96
N TYR A 47 14.71 4.58 -2.85
CA TYR A 47 14.71 5.40 -1.65
C TYR A 47 16.11 5.50 -1.01
N SER A 48 16.83 4.37 -0.94
CA SER A 48 18.16 4.28 -0.32
C SER A 48 19.24 5.12 -1.01
N ARG A 49 19.00 5.58 -2.24
CA ARG A 49 19.93 6.46 -2.97
C ARG A 49 19.98 7.88 -2.41
N VAL A 50 18.98 8.27 -1.61
CA VAL A 50 18.79 9.65 -1.14
C VAL A 50 18.71 9.72 0.38
N ARG A 51 18.27 8.65 1.04
CA ARG A 51 18.10 8.58 2.50
C ARG A 51 18.35 7.18 3.01
N ASP A 52 18.75 7.07 4.26
CA ASP A 52 18.86 5.78 4.94
C ASP A 52 17.51 5.07 4.97
N THR A 53 17.55 3.78 4.64
CA THR A 53 16.40 2.90 4.64
C THR A 53 15.85 2.78 6.07
N PRO A 54 14.56 3.06 6.32
CA PRO A 54 13.97 2.86 7.64
C PRO A 54 13.78 1.37 7.93
N ASP A 55 13.53 1.05 9.20
CA ASP A 55 13.04 -0.28 9.58
C ASP A 55 11.72 -0.59 8.86
N CYS A 56 11.73 -1.70 8.11
CA CYS A 56 10.62 -2.18 7.30
C CYS A 56 10.00 -3.49 7.83
N THR A 57 10.34 -3.90 9.06
CA THR A 57 9.80 -5.12 9.69
C THR A 57 8.27 -5.17 9.65
N HIS A 58 7.61 -4.02 9.82
CA HIS A 58 6.15 -3.92 9.82
C HIS A 58 5.55 -3.43 8.51
N LEU A 59 6.26 -3.56 7.37
CA LEU A 59 5.80 -3.07 6.07
C LEU A 59 4.41 -3.61 5.70
N VAL A 60 4.21 -4.93 5.74
CA VAL A 60 2.93 -5.55 5.37
C VAL A 60 1.83 -5.15 6.35
N THR A 61 2.13 -5.08 7.65
CA THR A 61 1.18 -4.59 8.67
C THR A 61 0.74 -3.17 8.39
N ALA A 62 1.67 -2.28 8.06
CA ALA A 62 1.38 -0.89 7.69
C ALA A 62 0.56 -0.79 6.40
N MET A 63 0.82 -1.64 5.40
CA MET A 63 0.01 -1.73 4.17
C MET A 63 -1.43 -2.11 4.50
N LYS A 64 -1.64 -3.14 5.32
CA LYS A 64 -2.98 -3.57 5.76
C LYS A 64 -3.71 -2.46 6.50
N ALA A 65 -3.04 -1.81 7.47
CA ALA A 65 -3.63 -0.70 8.21
C ALA A 65 -4.06 0.42 7.25
N ARG A 66 -3.20 0.82 6.30
CA ARG A 66 -3.51 1.86 5.32
C ARG A 66 -4.66 1.49 4.39
N LEU A 67 -4.70 0.24 3.94
CA LEU A 67 -5.76 -0.28 3.08
C LEU A 67 -7.10 -0.34 3.82
N SER A 68 -7.12 -0.83 5.05
CA SER A 68 -8.30 -0.83 5.93
C SER A 68 -8.86 0.57 6.12
N CYS A 69 -8.00 1.57 6.42
CA CYS A 69 -8.43 2.96 6.49
C CYS A 69 -9.04 3.44 5.16
N SER A 70 -8.39 3.14 4.03
CA SER A 70 -8.89 3.52 2.70
C SER A 70 -10.27 2.92 2.41
N LEU A 71 -10.47 1.66 2.79
CA LEU A 71 -11.72 0.94 2.57
C LEU A 71 -12.85 1.48 3.46
N ILE A 72 -12.58 1.71 4.75
CA ILE A 72 -13.59 2.24 5.67
C ILE A 72 -13.97 3.68 5.30
N TYR A 73 -12.98 4.54 5.05
CA TYR A 73 -13.25 5.93 4.64
C TYR A 73 -13.94 6.01 3.30
N GLY A 74 -13.53 5.19 2.33
CA GLY A 74 -14.23 5.11 1.03
C GLY A 74 -15.70 4.73 1.20
N LEU A 75 -16.01 3.69 1.98
CA LEU A 75 -17.40 3.30 2.23
C LEU A 75 -18.21 4.40 2.93
N ARG A 76 -17.60 5.07 3.92
CA ARG A 76 -18.23 6.20 4.61
C ARG A 76 -18.52 7.35 3.66
N THR A 77 -17.55 7.73 2.82
CA THR A 77 -17.71 8.80 1.82
C THR A 77 -18.77 8.43 0.79
N ALA A 78 -18.80 7.19 0.30
CA ALA A 78 -19.87 6.71 -0.57
C ALA A 78 -21.25 6.84 0.10
N ARG A 79 -21.38 6.42 1.37
CA ARG A 79 -22.64 6.52 2.13
C ARG A 79 -23.12 7.97 2.32
N ILE A 80 -22.20 8.90 2.54
CA ILE A 80 -22.53 10.33 2.67
C ILE A 80 -22.91 10.93 1.30
N ASN A 81 -22.15 10.61 0.25
CA ASN A 81 -22.33 11.16 -1.10
C ASN A 81 -23.47 10.50 -1.91
N LEU A 82 -23.97 9.34 -1.49
CA LEU A 82 -25.21 8.74 -2.02
C LEU A 82 -26.43 9.66 -1.89
N ARG A 83 -26.34 10.73 -1.10
CA ARG A 83 -27.37 11.77 -1.01
C ARG A 83 -27.27 12.87 -2.07
N GLY A 84 -26.29 12.83 -2.99
CA GLY A 84 -26.21 13.85 -4.05
C GLY A 84 -25.06 13.81 -5.09
N GLY A 85 -24.31 12.71 -5.27
CA GLY A 85 -23.18 12.70 -6.23
C GLY A 85 -22.77 11.34 -6.82
N ASN A 86 -21.91 11.38 -7.85
CA ASN A 86 -21.38 10.21 -8.57
C ASN A 86 -20.35 9.43 -7.71
N VAL A 87 -20.60 8.14 -7.50
CA VAL A 87 -19.85 7.25 -6.58
C VAL A 87 -18.68 6.52 -7.27
N GLU A 88 -18.52 6.67 -8.59
CA GLU A 88 -17.63 5.83 -9.42
C GLU A 88 -16.14 5.90 -9.04
N TYR A 89 -15.63 7.07 -8.62
CA TYR A 89 -14.23 7.22 -8.18
C TYR A 89 -13.95 6.47 -6.87
N VAL A 90 -14.88 6.50 -5.93
CA VAL A 90 -14.77 5.79 -4.64
C VAL A 90 -14.79 4.28 -4.87
N LEU A 91 -15.55 3.82 -5.87
CA LEU A 91 -15.72 2.40 -6.17
C LEU A 91 -14.47 1.76 -6.78
N ARG A 92 -13.56 2.52 -7.40
CA ARG A 92 -12.38 1.94 -8.07
C ARG A 92 -11.33 1.37 -7.11
N THR A 93 -11.11 2.00 -5.97
CA THR A 93 -10.23 1.45 -4.91
C THR A 93 -10.97 0.40 -4.08
N GLN A 94 -12.29 0.53 -3.94
CA GLN A 94 -13.14 -0.46 -3.23
C GLN A 94 -13.27 -1.78 -3.98
N SER A 95 -13.38 -1.76 -5.32
CA SER A 95 -13.72 -2.95 -6.10
C SER A 95 -12.71 -4.08 -5.98
N ASN A 96 -11.43 -3.74 -5.80
CA ASN A 96 -10.35 -4.71 -5.58
C ASN A 96 -9.81 -4.71 -4.13
N GLY A 97 -9.96 -3.60 -3.38
CA GLY A 97 -9.24 -3.45 -2.11
C GLY A 97 -9.61 -4.49 -1.04
N TRP A 98 -10.86 -4.98 -1.00
CA TRP A 98 -11.26 -6.05 -0.07
C TRP A 98 -10.57 -7.38 -0.38
N LYS A 99 -10.47 -7.73 -1.66
CA LYS A 99 -9.78 -8.95 -2.11
C LYS A 99 -8.29 -8.88 -1.79
N VAL A 100 -7.65 -7.74 -2.09
CA VAL A 100 -6.22 -7.55 -1.78
C VAL A 100 -5.97 -7.57 -0.28
N LEU A 101 -6.87 -7.03 0.55
CA LEU A 101 -6.75 -7.12 2.00
C LEU A 101 -6.78 -8.59 2.49
N GLN A 102 -7.65 -9.42 1.90
CA GLN A 102 -7.70 -10.85 2.16
C GLN A 102 -6.40 -11.53 1.70
N GLU A 103 -5.93 -11.29 0.48
CA GLU A 103 -4.68 -11.85 -0.04
C GLU A 103 -3.46 -11.49 0.84
N LEU A 104 -3.40 -10.25 1.34
CA LEU A 104 -2.35 -9.82 2.26
C LEU A 104 -2.45 -10.54 3.61
N ASN A 105 -3.65 -10.91 4.07
CA ASN A 105 -3.86 -11.68 5.29
C ASN A 105 -3.50 -13.15 5.11
N ASP A 106 -3.91 -13.75 4.01
CA ASP A 106 -3.67 -15.16 3.70
C ASP A 106 -2.20 -15.43 3.34
N GLY A 107 -1.49 -14.43 2.80
CA GLY A 107 -0.07 -14.51 2.46
C GLY A 107 0.90 -14.42 3.63
N ILE A 108 0.42 -14.31 4.88
CA ILE A 108 1.29 -14.28 6.08
C ILE A 108 2.05 -15.60 6.30
N ASP A 109 1.63 -16.72 5.70
CA ASP A 109 2.29 -18.02 5.86
C ASP A 109 3.32 -18.36 4.75
N ARG A 110 3.78 -17.39 3.95
CA ARG A 110 4.77 -17.65 2.86
C ARG A 110 6.01 -16.75 2.88
N VAL A 111 6.27 -16.04 3.98
CA VAL A 111 7.45 -15.16 4.09
C VAL A 111 8.56 -15.76 4.95
N GLU A 112 8.30 -16.85 5.68
CA GLU A 112 9.31 -17.64 6.40
C GLU A 112 9.43 -19.03 5.78
N ASP A 113 10.40 -19.20 4.89
CA ASP A 113 11.26 -20.38 4.71
C ASP A 113 11.85 -20.38 3.30
N SER A 114 13.07 -19.87 3.20
CA SER A 114 14.02 -20.33 2.20
C SER A 114 15.34 -20.46 2.94
N PRO A 115 15.84 -21.68 3.19
CA PRO A 115 17.14 -21.82 3.81
C PRO A 115 18.20 -21.25 2.87
N ASP A 116 19.09 -20.48 3.47
CA ASP A 116 20.27 -19.90 2.85
C ASP A 116 21.19 -21.07 2.46
N GLU A 117 21.05 -21.59 1.24
CA GLU A 117 22.03 -22.53 0.68
C GLU A 117 23.26 -21.74 0.25
N GLY A 118 24.20 -21.64 1.19
CA GLY A 118 25.55 -21.20 0.94
C GLY A 118 26.24 -22.08 -0.11
N HIS A 119 26.98 -21.44 -1.01
CA HIS A 119 28.07 -22.02 -1.78
C HIS A 119 29.34 -21.23 -1.45
#